data_AF-A0A838V7W1-F1
#
_entry.id   AF-A0A838V7W1-F1
#
_cell.length_a   1.000
_cell.length_b   1.000
_cell.length_c   1.000
_cell.angle_alpha   90.00
_cell.angle_beta   90.00
_cell.angle_gamma   90.00
#
_symmetry.space_group_name_H-M   'P 1'
#
loop_
_entity.id
_entity.type
_entity.pdbx_description
1 polymer ?
#
loop_
_entity_poly.entity_id
_entity_poly.type
_entity_poly.pdbx_seq_one_letter_code
_entity_poly.pdbx_strand_id
1 'polypeptide(L)'
;ISLFKPFSDEMGAYDQAKSRTTSSYYRDDAGTTWIYTTGSSKRGENFNTSTPPGLAKVKLFTEPGKPAFLRVDKLETLTTFHNPWNPIISSNEGHDAVVWVYDQNAPRTASLYGENAPKPFLYAYDAQSLKLIYKSAPGEVLTGGNYSEPTVANGLVLLGTDRLQAFGLKSK
;
A
#
# COMPACT_ATOMS: atom_id res chain seq x y z
N ILE A 1 15.61 -6.39 -6.45
CA ILE A 1 15.04 -5.25 -7.21
C ILE A 1 14.73 -4.13 -6.24
N SER A 2 15.01 -2.86 -6.57
CA SER A 2 14.68 -1.71 -5.72
C SER A 2 13.49 -0.96 -6.35
N LEU A 3 12.33 -1.05 -5.70
CA LEU A 3 11.05 -0.51 -6.17
C LEU A 3 10.90 0.98 -5.87
N PHE A 4 11.31 1.38 -4.66
CA PHE A 4 11.22 2.75 -4.17
C PHE A 4 12.63 3.32 -4.03
N LYS A 5 12.80 4.54 -4.51
CA LYS A 5 14.12 5.17 -4.69
C LYS A 5 14.33 6.31 -3.70
N PRO A 6 15.59 6.70 -3.45
CA PRO A 6 16.82 6.01 -3.83
C PRO A 6 17.08 4.77 -2.97
N PHE A 7 17.98 3.91 -3.43
CA PHE A 7 18.55 2.84 -2.61
C PHE A 7 19.59 3.42 -1.66
N SER A 8 19.66 2.91 -0.43
CA SER A 8 20.67 3.26 0.56
C SER A 8 20.74 2.18 1.63
N ASP A 9 21.95 1.76 1.99
CA ASP A 9 22.21 0.81 3.09
C ASP A 9 22.29 1.51 4.45
N GLU A 10 22.49 2.83 4.48
CA GLU A 10 22.65 3.62 5.70
C GLU A 10 21.33 4.23 6.18
N MET A 11 20.50 4.68 5.23
CA MET A 11 19.26 5.42 5.51
C MET A 11 18.03 4.54 5.25
N GLY A 12 17.92 3.44 6.00
CA GLY A 12 16.88 2.41 5.87
C GLY A 12 15.92 2.30 7.06
N ALA A 13 16.03 3.17 8.07
CA ALA A 13 15.30 3.09 9.33
C ALA A 13 14.37 4.30 9.57
N TYR A 14 13.44 4.14 10.50
CA TYR A 14 12.51 5.20 10.94
C TYR A 14 11.82 5.92 9.77
N ASP A 15 11.95 7.24 9.69
CA ASP A 15 11.28 8.09 8.69
C ASP A 15 11.93 8.02 7.29
N GLN A 16 13.15 7.50 7.23
CA GLN A 16 13.96 7.35 6.01
C GLN A 16 13.67 6.04 5.28
N ALA A 17 12.99 5.09 5.95
CA ALA A 17 12.63 3.81 5.39
C ALA A 17 11.70 4.00 4.19
N LYS A 18 12.02 3.33 3.08
CA LYS A 18 11.24 3.40 1.83
C LYS A 18 10.11 2.38 1.81
N SER A 19 10.31 1.22 2.42
CA SER A 19 9.25 0.23 2.60
C SER A 19 9.65 -0.70 3.75
N ARG A 20 8.65 -1.10 4.54
CA ARG A 20 8.76 -2.18 5.54
C ARG A 20 7.50 -3.05 5.49
N THR A 21 6.92 -3.17 4.30
CA THR A 21 5.62 -3.81 4.11
C THR A 21 5.78 -5.23 3.59
N THR A 22 4.98 -6.15 4.08
CA THR A 22 4.75 -7.44 3.43
C THR A 22 3.99 -7.19 2.14
N SER A 23 4.44 -7.80 1.04
CA SER A 23 3.73 -7.67 -0.23
C SER A 23 2.52 -8.60 -0.26
N SER A 24 1.48 -8.19 -0.98
CA SER A 24 0.33 -9.05 -1.26
C SER A 24 0.40 -9.57 -2.69
N TYR A 25 -0.19 -10.72 -2.95
CA TYR A 25 -0.22 -11.29 -4.28
C TYR A 25 -1.64 -11.70 -4.69
N TYR A 26 -1.84 -11.74 -5.99
CA TYR A 26 -3.10 -12.10 -6.62
C TYR A 26 -2.78 -12.86 -7.91
N ARG A 27 -3.62 -13.86 -8.24
CA ARG A 27 -3.52 -14.60 -9.49
C ARG A 27 -4.73 -14.28 -10.34
N ASP A 28 -4.50 -13.77 -11.55
CA ASP A 28 -5.58 -13.50 -12.50
C ASP A 28 -6.11 -14.79 -13.16
N ASP A 29 -7.21 -14.64 -13.89
CA ASP A 29 -7.84 -15.69 -14.70
C ASP A 29 -6.91 -16.34 -15.73
N ALA A 30 -5.93 -15.59 -16.24
CA ALA A 30 -4.88 -16.08 -17.12
C ALA A 30 -3.77 -16.86 -16.39
N GLY A 31 -3.87 -17.01 -15.06
CA GLY A 31 -2.90 -17.71 -14.22
C GLY A 31 -1.63 -16.89 -13.91
N THR A 32 -1.55 -15.63 -14.34
CA THR A 32 -0.43 -14.75 -14.03
C THR A 32 -0.49 -14.34 -12.55
N THR A 33 0.65 -14.48 -11.86
CA THR A 33 0.79 -14.03 -10.48
C THR A 33 1.34 -12.61 -10.44
N TRP A 34 0.57 -11.72 -9.85
CA TRP A 34 0.92 -10.33 -9.62
C TRP A 34 1.22 -10.11 -8.13
N ILE A 35 2.26 -9.36 -7.85
CA ILE A 35 2.68 -8.96 -6.51
C ILE A 35 2.54 -7.44 -6.41
N TYR A 36 1.95 -6.99 -5.31
CA TYR A 36 1.77 -5.59 -5.00
C TYR A 36 2.54 -5.25 -3.74
N THR A 37 3.32 -4.17 -3.82
CA THR A 37 4.14 -3.68 -2.70
C THR A 37 3.90 -2.20 -2.54
N THR A 38 3.78 -1.74 -1.30
CA THR A 38 3.65 -0.33 -0.97
C THR A 38 4.92 0.19 -0.32
N GLY A 39 5.09 1.50 -0.38
CA GLY A 39 6.22 2.19 0.18
C GLY A 39 6.17 3.66 -0.14
N SER A 40 7.30 4.30 0.00
CA SER A 40 7.46 5.72 -0.23
C SER A 40 8.85 5.93 -0.76
N SER A 41 8.95 6.33 -2.04
CA SER A 41 10.21 6.87 -2.52
C SER A 41 10.54 8.14 -1.71
N LYS A 42 11.82 8.46 -1.59
CA LYS A 42 12.32 9.54 -0.75
C LYS A 42 13.22 10.47 -1.55
N ARG A 43 13.37 11.71 -1.09
CA ARG A 43 14.31 12.69 -1.65
C ARG A 43 14.89 13.60 -0.55
N GLY A 44 15.85 14.43 -0.95
CA GLY A 44 16.59 15.31 -0.05
C GLY A 44 17.77 14.62 0.62
N GLU A 45 18.64 15.40 1.25
CA GLU A 45 19.93 14.97 1.82
C GLU A 45 19.79 13.81 2.82
N ASN A 46 18.71 13.78 3.60
CA ASN A 46 18.46 12.77 4.64
C ASN A 46 17.32 11.80 4.31
N PHE A 47 16.78 11.81 3.08
CA PHE A 47 15.65 10.97 2.65
C PHE A 47 14.40 11.03 3.55
N ASN A 48 14.13 12.18 4.18
CA ASN A 48 12.95 12.38 5.02
C ASN A 48 11.71 12.87 4.23
N THR A 49 11.90 13.30 2.98
CA THR A 49 10.80 13.79 2.15
C THR A 49 10.26 12.68 1.27
N SER A 50 9.05 12.23 1.56
CA SER A 50 8.29 11.30 0.73
C SER A 50 7.94 11.87 -0.64
N THR A 51 8.00 11.01 -1.66
CA THR A 51 7.68 11.30 -3.05
C THR A 51 7.15 10.02 -3.71
N PRO A 52 6.35 10.10 -4.78
CA PRO A 52 6.01 8.94 -5.57
C PRO A 52 7.27 8.33 -6.22
N PRO A 53 7.22 7.05 -6.63
CA PRO A 53 6.09 6.13 -6.50
C PRO A 53 5.90 5.60 -5.07
N GLY A 54 4.65 5.26 -4.75
CA GLY A 54 4.25 4.65 -3.47
C GLY A 54 3.61 3.26 -3.57
N LEU A 55 3.18 2.85 -4.77
CA LEU A 55 2.64 1.53 -5.04
C LEU A 55 3.31 0.93 -6.27
N ALA A 56 3.70 -0.34 -6.18
CA ALA A 56 4.32 -1.10 -7.25
C ALA A 56 3.50 -2.35 -7.56
N LYS A 57 3.33 -2.63 -8.85
CA LYS A 57 2.84 -3.90 -9.40
C LYS A 57 4.00 -4.63 -10.06
N VAL A 58 4.20 -5.88 -9.66
CA VAL A 58 5.33 -6.71 -10.07
C VAL A 58 4.79 -8.04 -10.59
N LYS A 59 5.28 -8.48 -11.75
CA LYS A 59 4.97 -9.80 -12.30
C LYS A 59 5.95 -10.83 -11.75
N LEU A 60 5.42 -11.95 -11.28
CA LEU A 60 6.19 -13.16 -11.00
C LEU A 60 6.22 -14.05 -12.24
N PHE A 61 7.42 -14.39 -12.69
CA PHE A 61 7.66 -15.35 -13.77
C PHE A 61 8.10 -16.68 -13.18
N THR A 62 7.42 -17.74 -13.58
CA THR A 62 7.72 -19.12 -13.17
C THR A 62 7.73 -20.01 -14.41
N GLU A 63 8.75 -20.85 -14.53
CA GLU A 63 8.82 -21.90 -15.55
C GLU A 63 9.24 -23.22 -14.87
N PRO A 64 8.64 -24.36 -15.22
CA PRO A 64 9.03 -25.64 -14.65
C PRO A 64 10.54 -25.89 -14.79
N GLY A 65 11.19 -26.26 -13.68
CA GLY A 65 12.63 -26.54 -13.65
C GLY A 65 13.54 -25.32 -13.71
N LYS A 66 13.02 -24.08 -13.70
CA LYS A 66 13.83 -22.85 -13.65
C LYS A 66 13.52 -22.02 -12.40
N PRO A 67 14.51 -21.28 -11.86
CA PRO A 67 14.26 -20.33 -10.79
C PRO A 67 13.23 -19.26 -11.18
N ALA A 68 12.32 -18.96 -10.27
CA ALA A 68 11.37 -17.87 -10.45
C ALA A 68 12.07 -16.51 -10.41
N PHE A 69 11.56 -15.52 -11.14
CA PHE A 69 12.08 -14.16 -11.10
C PHE A 69 10.98 -13.10 -11.17
N LEU A 70 11.32 -11.89 -10.77
CA LEU A 70 10.41 -10.74 -10.68
C LEU A 70 10.73 -9.70 -11.75
N ARG A 71 9.71 -9.07 -12.33
CA ARG A 71 9.87 -7.81 -13.09
C ARG A 71 8.83 -6.79 -12.65
N VAL A 72 9.24 -5.52 -12.54
CA VAL A 72 8.26 -4.42 -12.37
C VAL A 72 7.41 -4.35 -13.63
N ASP A 73 6.10 -4.38 -13.43
CA ASP A 73 5.10 -4.14 -14.47
C ASP A 73 4.71 -2.66 -14.48
N LYS A 74 4.39 -2.11 -13.30
CA LYS A 74 3.94 -0.74 -13.16
C LYS A 74 4.27 -0.14 -11.80
N LEU A 75 4.41 1.18 -11.77
CA LEU A 75 4.53 2.00 -10.57
C LEU A 75 3.43 3.07 -10.60
N GLU A 76 2.75 3.28 -9.47
CA GLU A 76 1.83 4.41 -9.29
C GLU A 76 2.64 5.63 -8.88
N THR A 77 2.61 6.69 -9.70
CA THR A 77 3.52 7.84 -9.63
C THR A 77 2.85 9.16 -9.28
N LEU A 78 1.54 9.18 -9.02
CA LEU A 78 0.79 10.38 -8.71
C LEU A 78 0.62 10.58 -7.21
N THR A 79 0.40 9.50 -6.45
CA THR A 79 0.11 9.60 -5.02
C THR A 79 1.39 9.53 -4.20
N THR A 80 1.60 10.52 -3.33
CA THR A 80 2.64 10.45 -2.32
C THR A 80 2.09 9.72 -1.10
N PHE A 81 2.64 8.54 -0.81
CA PHE A 81 2.45 7.91 0.50
C PHE A 81 3.56 8.29 1.44
N HIS A 82 3.24 8.45 2.73
CA HIS A 82 4.23 8.81 3.74
C HIS A 82 4.71 7.61 4.55
N ASN A 83 3.77 6.80 5.04
CA ASN A 83 4.03 5.59 5.80
C ASN A 83 2.90 4.58 5.50
N PRO A 84 2.84 4.07 4.26
CA PRO A 84 1.83 3.11 3.87
C PRO A 84 2.08 1.77 4.51
N TRP A 85 1.00 1.07 4.81
CA TRP A 85 1.01 -0.29 5.32
C TRP A 85 0.90 -1.31 4.19
N ASN A 86 0.91 -2.58 4.57
CA ASN A 86 0.80 -3.71 3.65
C ASN A 86 -0.42 -3.51 2.74
N PRO A 87 -0.25 -3.59 1.40
CA PRO A 87 -1.40 -3.54 0.52
C PRO A 87 -2.23 -4.79 0.75
N ILE A 88 -3.54 -4.70 0.59
CA ILE A 88 -4.45 -5.84 0.65
C ILE A 88 -5.21 -5.90 -0.67
N ILE A 89 -5.46 -7.11 -1.17
CA ILE A 89 -6.12 -7.30 -2.44
C ILE A 89 -7.46 -7.98 -2.18
N SER A 90 -8.51 -7.40 -2.73
CA SER A 90 -9.81 -8.07 -2.87
C SER A 90 -10.10 -8.26 -4.35
N SER A 91 -10.71 -9.37 -4.72
CA SER A 91 -11.07 -9.67 -6.10
C SER A 91 -12.34 -10.52 -6.15
N ASN A 92 -12.97 -10.55 -7.32
CA ASN A 92 -13.97 -11.54 -7.65
C ASN A 92 -13.27 -12.70 -8.36
N GLU A 93 -12.80 -13.68 -7.58
CA GLU A 93 -11.90 -14.73 -8.07
C GLU A 93 -10.67 -14.13 -8.78
N GLY A 94 -10.45 -14.46 -10.05
CA GLY A 94 -9.40 -13.92 -10.93
C GLY A 94 -9.79 -12.66 -11.71
N HIS A 95 -10.83 -11.92 -11.26
CA HIS A 95 -11.33 -10.71 -11.92
C HIS A 95 -11.47 -9.51 -10.95
N ASP A 96 -11.57 -8.31 -11.54
CA ASP A 96 -11.93 -7.06 -10.86
C ASP A 96 -11.14 -6.78 -9.57
N ALA A 97 -9.85 -7.13 -9.57
CA ALA A 97 -9.01 -6.99 -8.41
C ALA A 97 -8.80 -5.52 -8.04
N VAL A 98 -8.89 -5.24 -6.74
CA VAL A 98 -8.69 -3.92 -6.14
C VAL A 98 -7.57 -4.01 -5.11
N VAL A 99 -6.61 -3.09 -5.20
CA VAL A 99 -5.53 -2.95 -4.22
C VAL A 99 -5.90 -1.86 -3.23
N TRP A 100 -6.13 -2.26 -1.99
CA TRP A 100 -6.38 -1.39 -0.86
C TRP A 100 -5.08 -1.00 -0.18
N VAL A 101 -4.90 0.29 0.07
CA VAL A 101 -3.73 0.82 0.77
C VAL A 101 -4.18 1.75 1.88
N TYR A 102 -3.81 1.41 3.11
CA TYR A 102 -3.88 2.34 4.23
C TYR A 102 -2.55 3.08 4.33
N ASP A 103 -2.59 4.41 4.34
CA ASP A 103 -1.43 5.25 4.63
C ASP A 103 -1.69 6.04 5.89
N GLN A 104 -0.80 5.89 6.89
CA GLN A 104 -0.84 6.70 8.10
C GLN A 104 -0.76 8.20 7.79
N ASN A 105 -0.21 8.56 6.61
CA ASN A 105 -0.12 9.93 6.11
C ASN A 105 0.67 10.84 7.07
N ALA A 106 1.71 10.28 7.69
CA ALA A 106 2.62 10.95 8.60
C ALA A 106 3.96 10.20 8.64
N PRO A 107 5.05 10.84 9.11
CA PRO A 107 6.28 10.15 9.47
C PRO A 107 6.01 9.02 10.47
N ARG A 108 6.88 8.01 10.47
CA ARG A 108 6.75 6.83 11.34
C ARG A 108 6.95 7.21 12.82
N THR A 109 7.74 8.23 13.09
CA THR A 109 8.00 8.74 14.44
C THR A 109 6.91 9.67 14.97
N ALA A 110 5.88 9.97 14.17
CA ALA A 110 4.79 10.84 14.59
C ALA A 110 4.04 10.26 15.80
N SER A 111 3.73 11.11 16.78
CA SER A 111 2.89 10.75 17.93
C SER A 111 1.51 10.33 17.43
N LEU A 112 1.02 9.17 17.90
CA LEU A 112 -0.32 8.68 17.58
C LEU A 112 -1.43 9.31 18.45
N TYR A 113 -1.06 10.19 19.38
CA TYR A 113 -1.96 10.80 20.35
C TYR A 113 -1.91 12.33 20.29
N GLY A 114 -2.98 12.96 20.76
CA GLY A 114 -3.13 14.41 20.85
C GLY A 114 -3.72 15.03 19.58
N GLU A 115 -3.84 16.36 19.57
CA GLU A 115 -4.49 17.13 18.49
C GLU A 115 -3.77 17.00 17.13
N ASN A 116 -2.47 16.64 17.18
CA ASN A 116 -1.61 16.48 16.01
C ASN A 116 -1.43 15.01 15.61
N ALA A 117 -2.25 14.09 16.13
CA ALA A 117 -2.23 12.70 15.70
C ALA A 117 -2.42 12.62 14.16
N PRO A 118 -1.77 11.64 13.49
CA PRO A 118 -1.89 11.47 12.05
C PRO A 118 -3.34 11.41 11.59
N LYS A 119 -3.58 11.84 10.34
CA LYS A 119 -4.89 11.74 9.69
C LYS A 119 -4.75 10.79 8.50
N PRO A 120 -4.92 9.48 8.72
CA PRO A 120 -4.69 8.48 7.71
C PRO A 120 -5.63 8.61 6.52
N PHE A 121 -5.24 7.97 5.42
CA PHE A 121 -6.09 7.80 4.24
C PHE A 121 -6.22 6.33 3.89
N LEU A 122 -7.42 5.93 3.49
CA LEU A 122 -7.68 4.67 2.82
C LEU A 122 -7.79 4.95 1.32
N TYR A 123 -6.98 4.23 0.54
CA TYR A 123 -6.99 4.28 -0.92
C TYR A 123 -7.42 2.94 -1.49
N ALA A 124 -8.04 2.99 -2.66
CA ALA A 124 -8.27 1.82 -3.49
C ALA A 124 -7.80 2.12 -4.92
N TYR A 125 -7.05 1.18 -5.48
CA TYR A 125 -6.55 1.24 -6.85
C TYR A 125 -7.07 0.05 -7.64
N ASP A 126 -7.42 0.28 -8.90
CA ASP A 126 -7.63 -0.80 -9.86
C ASP A 126 -6.32 -1.60 -10.02
N ALA A 127 -6.35 -2.90 -9.75
CA ALA A 127 -5.13 -3.70 -9.68
C ALA A 127 -4.45 -3.87 -11.04
N GLN A 128 -5.18 -3.78 -12.15
CA GLN A 128 -4.61 -3.92 -13.47
C GLN A 128 -3.87 -2.64 -13.90
N SER A 129 -4.52 -1.49 -13.75
CA SER A 129 -4.07 -0.20 -14.25
C SER A 129 -3.26 0.61 -13.25
N LEU A 130 -3.39 0.33 -11.93
CA LEU A 130 -2.99 1.19 -10.81
C LEU A 130 -3.66 2.57 -10.81
N LYS A 131 -4.82 2.71 -11.47
CA LYS A 131 -5.62 3.93 -11.40
C LYS A 131 -6.30 4.03 -10.03
N LEU A 132 -6.21 5.18 -9.39
CA LEU A 132 -6.97 5.47 -8.16
C LEU A 132 -8.47 5.43 -8.47
N ILE A 133 -9.21 4.59 -7.75
CA ILE A 133 -10.68 4.47 -7.87
C ILE A 133 -11.41 4.98 -6.63
N TYR A 134 -10.76 5.00 -5.47
CA TYR A 134 -11.31 5.55 -4.25
C TYR A 134 -10.21 6.12 -3.34
N LYS A 135 -10.52 7.22 -2.66
CA LYS A 135 -9.74 7.80 -1.56
C LYS A 135 -10.71 8.31 -0.51
N SER A 136 -10.49 7.97 0.76
CA SER A 136 -11.28 8.49 1.88
C SER A 136 -11.15 10.01 2.01
N ALA A 137 -12.18 10.65 2.57
CA ALA A 137 -12.12 12.06 2.89
C ALA A 137 -11.10 12.33 4.03
N PRO A 138 -10.51 13.54 4.10
CA PRO A 138 -9.63 13.90 5.21
C PRO A 138 -10.32 13.73 6.57
N GLY A 139 -9.70 12.97 7.48
CA GLY A 139 -10.22 12.72 8.83
C GLY A 139 -11.32 11.66 8.92
N GLU A 140 -11.70 11.03 7.80
CA GLU A 140 -12.67 9.92 7.80
C GLU A 140 -12.09 8.63 8.38
N VAL A 141 -10.81 8.39 8.13
CA VAL A 141 -10.05 7.30 8.75
C VAL A 141 -9.41 7.83 10.04
N LEU A 142 -9.63 7.13 11.13
CA LEU A 142 -9.08 7.44 12.44
C LEU A 142 -7.64 6.93 12.56
N THR A 143 -6.88 7.52 13.47
CA THR A 143 -5.51 7.12 13.74
C THR A 143 -5.45 5.67 14.25
N GLY A 144 -4.67 4.82 13.56
CA GLY A 144 -4.32 3.48 14.03
C GLY A 144 -2.93 3.39 14.67
N GLY A 145 -2.74 2.32 15.46
CA GLY A 145 -1.43 1.85 15.91
C GLY A 145 -0.63 1.23 14.76
N ASN A 146 0.69 1.08 14.91
CA ASN A 146 1.50 0.46 13.85
C ASN A 146 1.07 -0.98 13.54
N TYR A 147 1.19 -1.39 12.28
CA TYR A 147 1.05 -2.78 11.78
C TYR A 147 -0.36 -3.37 11.79
N SER A 148 -1.42 -2.56 11.77
CA SER A 148 -2.74 -3.09 11.46
C SER A 148 -2.83 -3.37 9.94
N GLU A 149 -3.71 -4.28 9.53
CA GLU A 149 -3.87 -4.67 8.13
C GLU A 149 -5.35 -4.59 7.78
N PRO A 150 -5.73 -3.91 6.68
CA PRO A 150 -7.10 -3.96 6.21
C PRO A 150 -7.55 -5.40 5.97
N THR A 151 -8.78 -5.73 6.33
CA THR A 151 -9.39 -7.01 5.95
C THR A 151 -10.61 -6.73 5.09
N VAL A 152 -10.74 -7.42 3.96
CA VAL A 152 -11.92 -7.28 3.09
C VAL A 152 -12.79 -8.52 3.20
N ALA A 153 -14.05 -8.34 3.56
CA ALA A 153 -15.03 -9.42 3.66
C ALA A 153 -16.41 -8.92 3.20
N ASN A 154 -17.05 -9.66 2.29
CA ASN A 154 -18.39 -9.36 1.78
C ASN A 154 -18.58 -7.90 1.30
N GLY A 155 -17.57 -7.35 0.61
CA GLY A 155 -17.61 -5.97 0.10
C GLY A 155 -17.37 -4.88 1.15
N LEU A 156 -17.01 -5.25 2.39
CA LEU A 156 -16.60 -4.34 3.45
C LEU A 156 -15.09 -4.41 3.66
N VAL A 157 -14.45 -3.24 3.70
CA VAL A 157 -13.07 -3.04 4.12
C VAL A 157 -13.07 -2.67 5.60
N LEU A 158 -12.49 -3.53 6.42
CA LEU A 158 -12.40 -3.40 7.86
C LEU A 158 -10.99 -2.91 8.23
N LEU A 159 -10.91 -1.84 9.01
CA LEU A 159 -9.66 -1.23 9.48
C LEU A 159 -9.63 -1.24 11.01
N GLY A 160 -8.54 -1.75 11.58
CA GLY A 160 -8.22 -1.53 12.98
C GLY A 160 -7.49 -0.19 13.15
N THR A 161 -8.19 0.79 13.71
CA THR A 161 -7.66 2.08 14.19
C THR A 161 -7.57 2.04 15.73
N ASP A 162 -7.68 3.19 16.40
CA ASP A 162 -8.11 3.26 17.80
C ASP A 162 -9.45 2.54 18.09
N ARG A 163 -10.20 2.15 17.04
CA ARG A 163 -11.45 1.38 17.03
C ARG A 163 -11.49 0.47 15.80
N LEU A 164 -12.58 -0.27 15.61
CA LEU A 164 -12.86 -0.92 14.32
C LEU A 164 -13.67 0.03 13.43
N GLN A 165 -13.15 0.35 12.25
CA GLN A 165 -13.87 1.10 11.22
C GLN A 165 -14.18 0.19 10.02
N ALA A 166 -15.31 0.43 9.36
CA ALA A 166 -15.74 -0.30 8.18
C ALA A 166 -16.07 0.66 7.04
N PHE A 167 -15.60 0.34 5.84
CA PHE A 167 -15.83 1.08 4.61
C PHE A 167 -16.43 0.15 3.57
N GLY A 168 -17.45 0.59 2.85
CA GLY A 168 -18.06 -0.22 1.81
C GLY A 168 -19.26 0.49 1.22
N LEU A 169 -19.84 -0.12 0.19
CA LEU A 169 -21.09 0.37 -0.36
C LEU A 169 -22.18 0.16 0.70
N LYS A 170 -22.93 1.21 1.04
CA LYS A 170 -24.16 1.04 1.82
C LYS A 170 -25.08 0.12 1.01
N SER A 171 -25.56 -0.97 1.61
CA SER A 171 -26.67 -1.70 1.01
C SER A 171 -27.83 -0.72 0.85
N LYS A 172 -28.47 -0.73 -0.32
CA LYS A 172 -29.77 -0.09 -0.47
C LYS A 172 -30.81 -0.83 0.36
#